data_AF-A0A946QJK1-F1
#
_entry.id   AF-A0A946QJK1-F1
#
_cell.length_a   1.000
_cell.length_b   1.000
_cell.length_c   1.000
_cell.angle_alpha   90.00
_cell.angle_beta   90.00
_cell.angle_gamma   90.00
#
_symmetry.space_group_name_H-M   'P 1'
#
loop_
_entity.id
_entity.type
_entity.pdbx_description
1 polymer ?
#
loop_
_entity_poly.entity_id
_entity_poly.type
_entity_poly.pdbx_seq_one_letter_code
_entity_poly.pdbx_strand_id
1 'polypeptide(L)'
;MTQPQKRDQGHWGAWPAWRAQHRAAASNSWQKLVVQPVVTVVTWLVIAISLALPSTLLLTLDNLSAVAGGVDRSPQLSVLLTGDSELPVAEQLQRTLKSWPDIDDVVLLDRELALSQFIQQTELATVVGSLARNPLPHTLIVMPGPALSAAAMTDLGQRVQTLSGVDRVIVDTRWVARLETALQAGWRWVLGLGAVMLMGAVLVLGNTLRLAVEARKDEILVVHLIGGSPAFARRPFLYLGLWYGVGGGMVAALLLMIMTWWLTGPVNTLFLLYESPQTMRVPGALYPMSLTVLGGSLGLLSARLAAGRYVRQLVSLTSS
;
A
#
# COMPACT_ATOMS: atom_id res chain seq x y z
N MET A 1 81.95 -11.95 -6.95
CA MET A 1 80.97 -10.92 -7.33
C MET A 1 79.73 -11.61 -7.88
N THR A 2 78.66 -11.69 -7.08
CA THR A 2 77.34 -12.16 -7.51
C THR A 2 76.31 -11.25 -6.85
N GLN A 3 75.68 -10.39 -7.65
CA GLN A 3 74.62 -9.48 -7.20
C GLN A 3 73.38 -10.27 -6.77
N PRO A 4 72.66 -9.85 -5.71
CA PRO A 4 71.37 -10.44 -5.38
C PRO A 4 70.29 -9.92 -6.32
N GLN A 5 69.60 -10.83 -7.00
CA GLN A 5 68.42 -10.57 -7.82
C GLN A 5 67.32 -9.95 -6.94
N LYS A 6 66.92 -8.71 -7.27
CA LYS A 6 65.69 -8.09 -6.73
C LYS A 6 64.50 -8.96 -7.16
N ARG A 7 63.82 -9.56 -6.19
CA ARG A 7 62.47 -10.13 -6.38
C ARG A 7 61.51 -9.00 -6.75
N ASP A 8 60.98 -9.05 -7.96
CA ASP A 8 59.82 -8.26 -8.39
C ASP A 8 58.64 -8.56 -7.46
N GLN A 9 58.41 -7.69 -6.47
CA GLN A 9 57.16 -7.64 -5.75
C GLN A 9 56.13 -7.00 -6.67
N GLY A 10 55.41 -7.86 -7.40
CA GLY A 10 54.27 -7.46 -8.21
C GLY A 10 53.28 -6.66 -7.35
N HIS A 11 53.26 -5.35 -7.55
CA HIS A 11 52.28 -4.43 -7.01
C HIS A 11 50.93 -4.72 -7.69
N TRP A 12 50.24 -5.75 -7.20
CA TRP A 12 48.82 -5.88 -7.44
C TRP A 12 48.17 -4.61 -6.92
N GLY A 13 47.59 -3.80 -7.82
CA GLY A 13 46.87 -2.61 -7.39
C GLY A 13 45.87 -2.97 -6.29
N ALA A 14 45.74 -2.11 -5.28
CA ALA A 14 44.80 -2.32 -4.18
C ALA A 14 43.37 -2.60 -4.67
N TRP A 15 43.03 -2.12 -5.87
CA TRP A 15 41.74 -2.30 -6.53
C TRP A 15 41.44 -3.75 -6.99
N PRO A 16 42.29 -4.43 -7.80
CA PRO A 16 42.14 -5.85 -8.10
C PRO A 16 42.00 -6.76 -6.86
N ALA A 17 42.85 -6.55 -5.85
CA ALA A 17 42.83 -7.33 -4.62
C ALA A 17 41.53 -7.10 -3.83
N TRP A 18 41.07 -5.85 -3.74
CA TRP A 18 39.79 -5.51 -3.13
C TRP A 18 38.61 -6.18 -3.85
N ARG A 19 38.54 -6.12 -5.18
CA ARG A 19 37.47 -6.78 -5.97
C ARG A 19 37.48 -8.30 -5.79
N ALA A 20 38.65 -8.93 -5.77
CA ALA A 20 38.79 -10.37 -5.56
C ALA A 20 38.25 -10.78 -4.17
N GLN A 21 38.56 -10.02 -3.12
CA GLN A 21 38.03 -10.26 -1.78
C GLN A 21 36.50 -10.13 -1.71
N HIS A 22 35.92 -9.12 -2.38
CA HIS A 22 34.47 -8.94 -2.44
C HIS A 22 33.77 -10.06 -3.21
N ARG A 23 34.34 -10.51 -4.34
CA ARG A 23 33.83 -11.65 -5.10
C ARG A 23 33.89 -12.96 -4.31
N ALA A 24 35.02 -13.23 -3.65
CA ALA A 24 35.18 -14.41 -2.81
C ALA A 24 34.18 -14.42 -1.64
N ALA A 25 33.98 -13.27 -0.98
CA ALA A 25 32.99 -13.14 0.10
C ALA A 25 31.57 -13.37 -0.41
N ALA A 26 31.20 -12.82 -1.57
CA ALA A 26 29.88 -13.02 -2.17
C ALA A 26 29.63 -14.49 -2.57
N SER A 27 30.60 -15.14 -3.20
CA SER A 27 30.52 -16.55 -3.63
C SER A 27 30.45 -17.50 -2.45
N ASN A 28 31.32 -17.30 -1.45
CA ASN A 28 31.35 -18.16 -0.25
C ASN A 28 30.06 -18.01 0.57
N SER A 29 29.49 -16.81 0.65
CA SER A 29 28.20 -16.59 1.31
C SER A 29 27.05 -17.21 0.54
N TRP A 30 27.08 -17.21 -0.79
CA TRP A 30 26.09 -17.91 -1.61
C TRP A 30 26.13 -19.43 -1.38
N GLN A 31 27.32 -20.03 -1.39
CA GLN A 31 27.48 -21.47 -1.16
C GLN A 31 26.93 -21.90 0.21
N LYS A 32 27.05 -21.06 1.24
CA LYS A 32 26.46 -21.33 2.57
C LYS A 32 24.93 -21.45 2.53
N LEU A 33 24.26 -20.64 1.72
CA LEU A 33 22.80 -20.71 1.57
C LEU A 33 22.37 -22.08 1.01
N VAL A 34 23.11 -22.55 0.01
CA VAL A 34 22.86 -23.84 -0.64
C VAL A 34 23.13 -25.02 0.31
N VAL A 35 24.16 -24.92 1.15
CA VAL A 35 24.52 -25.97 2.13
C VAL A 35 23.55 -26.01 3.32
N GLN A 36 22.90 -24.89 3.65
CA GLN A 36 21.91 -24.80 4.75
C GLN A 36 20.51 -24.47 4.20
N PRO A 37 19.87 -25.40 3.45
CA PRO A 37 18.65 -25.10 2.71
C PRO A 37 17.47 -24.80 3.63
N VAL A 38 17.33 -25.50 4.76
CA VAL A 38 16.20 -25.31 5.69
C VAL A 38 16.23 -23.90 6.28
N VAL A 39 17.38 -23.45 6.81
CA VAL A 39 17.53 -22.10 7.38
C VAL A 39 17.27 -21.04 6.30
N THR A 40 17.75 -21.29 5.09
CA THR A 40 17.57 -20.37 3.96
C THR A 40 16.12 -20.22 3.56
N VAL A 41 15.40 -21.32 3.34
CA VAL A 41 13.98 -21.29 2.97
C VAL A 41 13.15 -20.63 4.06
N VAL A 42 13.36 -21.00 5.33
CA VAL A 42 12.62 -20.39 6.46
C VAL A 42 12.89 -18.89 6.54
N THR A 43 14.15 -18.47 6.39
CA THR A 43 14.53 -17.06 6.46
C THR A 43 13.96 -16.27 5.27
N TRP A 44 13.99 -16.83 4.07
CA TRP A 44 13.35 -16.24 2.89
C TRP A 44 11.84 -16.11 3.08
N LEU A 45 11.16 -17.13 3.61
CA LEU A 45 9.72 -17.09 3.87
C LEU A 45 9.34 -16.03 4.90
N VAL A 46 10.09 -15.90 6.00
CA VAL A 46 9.83 -14.86 7.00
C VAL A 46 9.94 -13.46 6.39
N ILE A 47 11.01 -13.20 5.63
CA ILE A 47 11.19 -11.90 4.94
C ILE A 47 10.09 -11.71 3.89
N ALA A 48 9.74 -12.77 3.15
CA ALA A 48 8.74 -12.72 2.10
C ALA A 48 7.35 -12.39 2.65
N ILE A 49 6.93 -13.06 3.72
CA ILE A 49 5.65 -12.81 4.37
C ILE A 49 5.60 -11.39 4.94
N SER A 50 6.67 -10.96 5.61
CA SER A 50 6.76 -9.60 6.19
C SER A 50 6.70 -8.48 5.15
N LEU A 51 7.11 -8.75 3.90
CA LEU A 51 7.03 -7.78 2.80
C LEU A 51 5.74 -7.92 1.98
N ALA A 52 5.36 -9.14 1.61
CA ALA A 52 4.26 -9.41 0.69
C ALA A 52 2.90 -9.11 1.29
N LEU A 53 2.65 -9.47 2.56
CA LEU A 53 1.34 -9.26 3.19
C LEU A 53 0.96 -7.77 3.26
N PRO A 54 1.74 -6.88 3.91
CA PRO A 54 1.37 -5.47 3.95
C PRO A 54 1.31 -4.87 2.55
N SER A 55 2.22 -5.24 1.65
CA SER A 55 2.22 -4.72 0.27
C SER A 55 0.96 -5.10 -0.52
N THR A 56 0.50 -6.34 -0.38
CA THR A 56 -0.73 -6.81 -1.04
C THR A 56 -1.95 -6.10 -0.47
N LEU A 57 -2.01 -5.91 0.86
CA LEU A 57 -3.10 -5.17 1.51
C LEU A 57 -3.12 -3.70 1.05
N LEU A 58 -1.97 -3.01 1.01
CA LEU A 58 -1.88 -1.63 0.52
C LEU A 58 -2.32 -1.52 -0.93
N LEU A 59 -1.84 -2.41 -1.80
CA LEU A 59 -2.26 -2.48 -3.21
C LEU A 59 -3.79 -2.69 -3.32
N THR A 60 -4.35 -3.54 -2.48
CA THR A 60 -5.80 -3.80 -2.46
C THR A 60 -6.56 -2.54 -2.03
N LEU A 61 -6.12 -1.87 -0.96
CA LEU A 61 -6.72 -0.60 -0.51
C LEU A 61 -6.62 0.51 -1.56
N ASP A 62 -5.51 0.60 -2.31
CA ASP A 62 -5.35 1.53 -3.44
C ASP A 62 -6.33 1.23 -4.59
N ASN A 63 -6.58 -0.05 -4.87
CA ASN A 63 -7.57 -0.43 -5.88
C ASN A 63 -9.00 -0.13 -5.40
N LEU A 64 -9.29 -0.30 -4.11
CA LEU A 64 -10.60 0.03 -3.54
C LEU A 64 -10.84 1.55 -3.49
N SER A 65 -9.82 2.35 -3.20
CA SER A 65 -9.94 3.81 -3.20
C SER A 65 -10.19 4.37 -4.59
N ALA A 66 -9.58 3.77 -5.62
CA ALA A 66 -9.86 4.13 -7.01
C ALA A 66 -11.33 3.89 -7.40
N VAL A 67 -12.00 2.92 -6.78
CA VAL A 67 -13.43 2.67 -7.00
C VAL A 67 -14.31 3.59 -6.18
N ALA A 68 -13.94 3.91 -4.95
CA ALA A 68 -14.62 4.94 -4.17
C ALA A 68 -14.69 6.30 -4.90
N GLY A 69 -13.63 6.66 -5.64
CA GLY A 69 -13.56 7.90 -6.43
C GLY A 69 -14.00 7.78 -7.90
N GLY A 70 -14.16 6.56 -8.43
CA GLY A 70 -14.41 6.29 -9.86
C GLY A 70 -15.74 5.62 -10.18
N VAL A 71 -16.63 5.45 -9.20
CA VAL A 71 -18.03 5.08 -9.45
C VAL A 71 -18.73 6.30 -10.04
N ASP A 72 -19.19 6.18 -11.29
CA ASP A 72 -19.95 7.17 -12.09
C ASP A 72 -21.31 7.57 -11.47
N ARG A 73 -21.56 7.28 -10.19
CA ARG A 73 -22.57 8.04 -9.43
C ARG A 73 -21.99 9.41 -9.15
N SER A 74 -22.08 10.27 -10.17
CA SER A 74 -21.88 11.71 -10.05
C SER A 74 -22.51 12.15 -8.72
N PRO A 75 -21.75 12.76 -7.80
CA PRO A 75 -22.26 13.11 -6.48
C PRO A 75 -23.51 13.96 -6.64
N GLN A 76 -24.70 13.43 -6.35
CA GLN A 76 -25.95 14.14 -6.58
C GLN A 76 -26.35 14.94 -5.34
N LEU A 77 -26.93 16.11 -5.59
CA LEU A 77 -27.63 16.90 -4.58
C LEU A 77 -29.12 16.62 -4.74
N SER A 78 -29.78 16.07 -3.72
CA SER A 78 -31.25 16.00 -3.69
C SER A 78 -31.80 17.22 -2.96
N VAL A 79 -32.48 18.10 -3.68
CA VAL A 79 -33.08 19.32 -3.16
C VAL A 79 -34.59 19.09 -3.02
N LEU A 80 -35.03 18.89 -1.78
CA LEU A 80 -36.44 18.77 -1.43
C LEU A 80 -37.04 20.17 -1.34
N LEU A 81 -38.07 20.42 -2.15
CA LEU A 81 -38.81 21.67 -2.12
C LEU A 81 -39.82 21.66 -0.96
N THR A 82 -40.33 22.84 -0.60
CA THR A 82 -41.39 22.94 0.41
C THR A 82 -42.65 22.18 -0.05
N GLY A 83 -43.33 21.45 0.84
CA GLY A 83 -44.45 20.56 0.49
C GLY A 83 -45.61 21.20 -0.29
N ASP A 84 -45.82 22.51 -0.10
CA ASP A 84 -46.87 23.28 -0.77
C ASP A 84 -46.41 23.92 -2.10
N SER A 85 -45.19 23.63 -2.56
CA SER A 85 -44.65 24.22 -3.78
C SER A 85 -45.42 23.78 -5.03
N GLU A 86 -45.84 24.75 -5.82
CA GLU A 86 -46.47 24.50 -7.12
C GLU A 86 -45.41 24.11 -8.16
N LEU A 87 -45.81 23.33 -9.17
CA LEU A 87 -44.93 22.87 -10.25
C LEU A 87 -44.19 24.03 -10.97
N PRO A 88 -44.83 25.19 -11.28
CA PRO A 88 -44.14 26.30 -11.92
C PRO A 88 -42.99 26.88 -11.08
N VAL A 89 -43.12 26.86 -9.74
CA VAL A 89 -42.07 27.32 -8.83
C VAL A 89 -40.89 26.36 -8.86
N ALA A 90 -41.16 25.04 -8.90
CA ALA A 90 -40.14 24.01 -9.02
C ALA A 90 -39.36 24.13 -10.34
N GLU A 91 -40.06 24.35 -11.46
CA GLU A 91 -39.44 24.58 -12.77
C GLU A 91 -38.60 25.86 -12.82
N GLN A 92 -39.04 26.93 -12.16
CA GLN A 92 -38.27 28.17 -12.09
C GLN A 92 -36.96 27.96 -11.30
N LEU A 93 -37.02 27.20 -10.21
CA LEU A 93 -35.85 26.86 -9.42
C LEU A 93 -34.89 25.93 -10.18
N GLN A 94 -35.43 24.97 -10.95
CA GLN A 94 -34.66 24.13 -11.88
C GLN A 94 -33.87 24.97 -12.88
N ARG A 95 -34.51 25.94 -13.55
CA ARG A 95 -33.84 26.83 -14.52
C ARG A 95 -32.77 27.69 -13.86
N THR A 96 -33.03 28.16 -12.65
CA THR A 96 -32.08 28.96 -11.87
C THR A 96 -30.83 28.14 -11.54
N LEU A 97 -31.00 26.93 -11.01
CA LEU A 97 -29.88 26.04 -10.68
C LEU A 97 -29.11 25.61 -11.93
N LYS A 98 -29.80 25.33 -13.04
CA LYS A 98 -29.17 24.99 -14.32
C LYS A 98 -28.33 26.11 -14.94
N SER A 99 -28.51 27.37 -14.48
CA SER A 99 -27.68 28.50 -14.91
C SER A 99 -26.36 28.63 -14.15
N TRP A 100 -26.15 27.88 -13.07
CA TRP A 100 -24.94 27.97 -12.26
C TRP A 100 -23.78 27.24 -12.94
N PRO A 101 -22.57 27.81 -12.95
CA PRO A 101 -21.40 27.21 -13.61
C PRO A 101 -20.92 25.92 -12.93
N ASP A 102 -21.31 25.70 -11.67
CA ASP A 102 -20.93 24.53 -10.88
C ASP A 102 -21.86 23.32 -11.13
N ILE A 103 -22.93 23.50 -11.92
CA ILE A 103 -23.99 22.51 -12.14
C ILE A 103 -23.99 22.09 -13.62
N ASP A 104 -23.96 20.79 -13.87
CA ASP A 104 -23.99 20.21 -15.21
C ASP A 104 -25.44 19.99 -15.68
N ASP A 105 -26.27 19.38 -14.82
CA ASP A 105 -27.70 19.20 -15.10
C ASP A 105 -28.57 19.25 -13.84
N VAL A 106 -29.87 19.49 -14.05
CA VAL A 106 -30.88 19.48 -12.98
C VAL A 106 -32.13 18.78 -13.48
N VAL A 107 -32.47 17.66 -12.85
CA VAL A 107 -33.67 16.88 -13.15
C VAL A 107 -34.76 17.18 -12.12
N LEU A 108 -35.94 17.58 -12.59
CA LEU A 108 -37.12 17.73 -11.75
C LEU A 108 -37.85 16.40 -11.63
N LEU A 109 -37.95 15.91 -10.40
CA LEU A 109 -38.83 14.82 -10.02
C LEU A 109 -40.12 15.43 -9.45
N ASP A 110 -41.20 15.31 -10.20
CA ASP A 110 -42.50 15.71 -9.68
C ASP A 110 -42.92 14.79 -8.51
N ARG A 111 -43.83 15.28 -7.68
CA ARG A 111 -44.27 14.57 -6.47
C ARG A 111 -44.91 13.21 -6.80
N GLU A 112 -45.63 13.07 -7.91
CA GLU A 112 -46.29 11.84 -8.33
C GLU A 112 -45.27 10.76 -8.76
N LEU A 113 -44.27 11.16 -9.54
CA LEU A 113 -43.17 10.33 -10.00
C LEU A 113 -42.28 9.92 -8.83
N ALA A 114 -41.98 10.85 -7.92
CA ALA A 114 -41.26 10.58 -6.68
C ALA A 114 -41.96 9.50 -5.84
N LEU A 115 -43.30 9.56 -5.75
CA LEU A 115 -44.10 8.56 -5.04
C LEU A 115 -44.05 7.20 -5.74
N SER A 116 -44.17 7.18 -7.07
CA SER A 116 -44.12 5.94 -7.84
C SER A 116 -42.77 5.22 -7.71
N GLN A 117 -41.66 5.97 -7.74
CA GLN A 117 -40.31 5.42 -7.57
C GLN A 117 -40.08 4.95 -6.14
N PHE A 118 -40.55 5.71 -5.14
CA PHE A 118 -40.46 5.32 -3.73
C PHE A 118 -41.18 3.99 -3.47
N ILE A 119 -42.40 3.80 -3.99
CA ILE A 119 -43.18 2.56 -3.86
C ILE A 119 -42.49 1.38 -4.57
N GLN A 120 -41.81 1.60 -5.69
CA GLN A 120 -41.09 0.51 -6.37
C GLN A 120 -39.84 0.08 -5.60
N GLN A 121 -39.18 1.00 -4.90
CA GLN A 121 -37.94 0.73 -4.17
C GLN A 121 -38.16 0.28 -2.73
N THR A 122 -39.30 0.63 -2.14
CA THR A 122 -39.68 0.20 -0.79
C THR A 122 -40.91 -0.68 -0.88
N GLU A 123 -40.90 -1.85 -0.22
CA GLU A 123 -42.07 -2.74 -0.10
C GLU A 123 -43.22 -2.14 0.75
N LEU A 124 -43.36 -0.81 0.77
CA LEU A 124 -44.28 -0.01 1.56
C LEU A 124 -45.55 0.39 0.79
N ALA A 125 -45.83 -0.25 -0.35
CA ALA A 125 -47.00 0.03 -1.19
C ALA A 125 -48.32 0.08 -0.39
N THR A 126 -48.47 -0.80 0.60
CA THR A 126 -49.66 -0.91 1.45
C THR A 126 -49.81 0.25 2.44
N VAL A 127 -48.71 0.80 2.94
CA VAL A 127 -48.70 1.96 3.85
C VAL A 127 -48.97 3.23 3.07
N VAL A 128 -48.37 3.38 1.89
CA VAL A 128 -48.53 4.57 1.05
C VAL A 128 -49.96 4.69 0.50
N GLY A 129 -50.59 3.57 0.14
CA GLY A 129 -51.98 3.56 -0.31
C GLY A 129 -53.03 3.97 0.75
N SER A 130 -52.65 4.02 2.03
CA SER A 130 -53.53 4.45 3.13
C SER A 130 -53.52 5.97 3.40
N LEU A 131 -52.62 6.71 2.74
CA LEU A 131 -52.48 8.15 2.91
C LEU A 131 -53.51 8.91 2.07
N ALA A 132 -54.20 9.88 2.69
CA ALA A 132 -55.22 10.68 2.01
C ALA A 132 -54.67 11.62 0.92
N ARG A 133 -53.38 11.98 1.01
CA ARG A 133 -52.66 12.85 0.05
C ARG A 133 -51.21 12.40 -0.06
N ASN A 134 -50.59 12.68 -1.21
CA ASN A 134 -49.17 12.43 -1.44
C ASN A 134 -48.31 13.26 -0.47
N PRO A 135 -47.52 12.62 0.42
CA PRO A 135 -46.71 13.33 1.41
C PRO A 135 -45.37 13.81 0.85
N LEU A 136 -44.98 13.42 -0.37
CA LEU A 136 -43.69 13.74 -0.94
C LEU A 136 -43.72 15.12 -1.62
N PRO A 137 -42.71 15.97 -1.37
CA PRO A 137 -42.55 17.22 -2.11
C PRO A 137 -41.96 16.95 -3.49
N HIS A 138 -42.04 17.95 -4.37
CA HIS A 138 -41.25 18.00 -5.59
C HIS A 138 -39.75 18.00 -5.21
N THR A 139 -38.94 17.24 -5.95
CA THR A 139 -37.50 17.08 -5.66
C THR A 139 -36.69 17.44 -6.89
N LEU A 140 -35.67 18.28 -6.73
CA LEU A 140 -34.70 18.56 -7.79
C LEU A 140 -33.44 17.73 -7.53
N ILE A 141 -33.07 16.89 -8.50
CA ILE A 141 -31.80 16.16 -8.51
C ILE A 141 -30.80 17.02 -9.27
N VAL A 142 -29.87 17.62 -8.53
CA VAL A 142 -28.81 18.47 -9.08
C VAL A 142 -27.58 17.62 -9.31
N MET A 143 -27.12 17.58 -10.56
CA MET A 143 -25.91 16.92 -11.00
C MET A 143 -24.80 17.97 -11.13
N PRO A 144 -23.81 17.98 -10.24
CA PRO A 144 -22.71 18.93 -10.27
C PRO A 144 -21.74 18.61 -11.41
N GLY A 145 -20.93 19.59 -11.80
CA GLY A 145 -19.87 19.39 -12.79
C GLY A 145 -18.85 18.30 -12.40
N PRO A 146 -18.23 17.61 -13.37
CA PRO A 146 -17.39 16.42 -13.17
C PRO A 146 -16.10 16.64 -12.36
N ALA A 147 -15.79 17.88 -11.98
CA ALA A 147 -14.57 18.25 -11.26
C ALA A 147 -14.82 18.82 -9.85
N LEU A 148 -16.06 18.81 -9.34
CA LEU A 148 -16.32 19.33 -7.99
C LEU A 148 -15.79 18.39 -6.90
N SER A 149 -14.95 18.92 -6.02
CA SER A 149 -14.50 18.21 -4.81
C SER A 149 -15.63 18.05 -3.79
N ALA A 150 -15.49 17.09 -2.85
CA ALA A 150 -16.47 16.88 -1.78
C ALA A 150 -16.70 18.14 -0.90
N ALA A 151 -15.66 18.95 -0.70
CA ALA A 151 -15.75 20.23 0.02
C ALA A 151 -16.60 21.24 -0.77
N ALA A 152 -16.29 21.41 -2.07
CA ALA A 152 -17.06 22.30 -2.95
C ALA A 152 -18.52 21.84 -3.12
N MET A 153 -18.79 20.53 -3.05
CA MET A 153 -20.15 19.98 -3.01
C MET A 153 -20.93 20.41 -1.76
N THR A 154 -20.25 20.42 -0.63
CA THR A 154 -20.84 20.84 0.65
C THR A 154 -21.18 22.33 0.61
N ASP A 155 -20.28 23.14 0.04
CA ASP A 155 -20.50 24.58 -0.16
C ASP A 155 -21.63 24.86 -1.16
N LEU A 156 -21.70 24.08 -2.26
CA LEU A 156 -22.84 24.12 -3.18
C LEU A 156 -24.15 23.78 -2.45
N GLY A 157 -24.15 22.72 -1.65
CA GLY A 157 -25.30 22.32 -0.84
C GLY A 157 -25.78 23.42 0.11
N GLN A 158 -24.85 24.10 0.79
CA GLN A 158 -25.17 25.23 1.66
C GLN A 158 -25.74 26.42 0.88
N ARG A 159 -25.17 26.76 -0.27
CA ARG A 159 -25.70 27.83 -1.14
C ARG A 159 -27.13 27.51 -1.59
N VAL A 160 -27.39 26.29 -2.06
CA VAL A 160 -28.74 25.88 -2.49
C VAL A 160 -29.74 25.89 -1.33
N GLN A 161 -29.33 25.50 -0.12
CA GLN A 161 -30.18 25.50 1.07
C GLN A 161 -30.68 26.91 1.45
N THR A 162 -30.00 27.98 1.01
CA THR A 162 -30.43 29.37 1.25
C THR A 162 -31.48 29.89 0.27
N LEU A 163 -31.79 29.16 -0.81
CA LEU A 163 -32.77 29.59 -1.80
C LEU A 163 -34.20 29.49 -1.24
N SER A 164 -35.03 30.47 -1.59
CA SER A 164 -36.45 30.47 -1.24
C SER A 164 -37.19 29.31 -1.94
N GLY A 165 -38.00 28.56 -1.19
CA GLY A 165 -38.74 27.40 -1.70
C GLY A 165 -38.00 26.06 -1.56
N VAL A 166 -36.77 26.07 -1.03
CA VAL A 166 -36.03 24.87 -0.63
C VAL A 166 -36.31 24.56 0.84
N ASP A 167 -36.78 23.36 1.13
CA ASP A 167 -36.97 22.88 2.50
C ASP A 167 -35.69 22.22 3.01
N ARG A 168 -35.16 21.25 2.26
CA ARG A 168 -33.98 20.48 2.67
C ARG A 168 -33.12 20.06 1.50
N VAL A 169 -31.82 20.25 1.64
CA VAL A 169 -30.80 19.74 0.73
C VAL A 169 -30.13 18.52 1.35
N ILE A 170 -30.24 17.38 0.68
CA ILE A 170 -29.54 16.15 1.03
C ILE A 170 -28.35 16.01 0.08
N VAL A 171 -27.16 16.20 0.64
CA VAL A 171 -25.90 15.95 -0.07
C VAL A 171 -25.54 14.48 0.13
N ASP A 172 -25.54 13.69 -0.92
CA ASP A 172 -25.21 12.26 -0.86
C ASP A 172 -23.68 12.01 -0.82
N THR A 173 -22.94 12.88 -0.13
CA THR A 173 -21.48 12.78 0.07
C THR A 173 -21.10 12.10 1.38
N ARG A 174 -22.06 11.90 2.31
CA ARG A 174 -21.75 11.33 3.63
C ARG A 174 -21.22 9.91 3.54
N TRP A 175 -21.72 9.10 2.61
CA TRP A 175 -21.22 7.73 2.44
C TRP A 175 -19.80 7.73 1.84
N VAL A 176 -19.52 8.61 0.87
CA VAL A 176 -18.18 8.78 0.29
C VAL A 176 -17.18 9.22 1.35
N ALA A 177 -17.50 10.26 2.12
CA ALA A 177 -16.65 10.76 3.20
C ALA A 177 -16.39 9.69 4.29
N ARG A 178 -17.41 8.87 4.62
CA ARG A 178 -17.25 7.74 5.55
C ARG A 178 -16.33 6.65 4.98
N LEU A 179 -16.48 6.34 3.68
CA LEU A 179 -15.64 5.36 2.99
C LEU A 179 -14.18 5.84 2.92
N GLU A 180 -13.94 7.09 2.54
CA GLU A 180 -12.59 7.68 2.55
C GLU A 180 -11.97 7.61 3.94
N THR A 181 -12.73 7.97 4.98
CA THR A 181 -12.25 7.90 6.37
C THR A 181 -11.92 6.45 6.77
N ALA A 182 -12.75 5.49 6.36
CA ALA A 182 -12.50 4.06 6.60
C ALA A 182 -11.25 3.54 5.85
N LEU A 183 -11.07 3.95 4.59
CA LEU A 183 -9.90 3.61 3.79
C LEU A 183 -8.62 4.22 4.39
N GLN A 184 -8.66 5.49 4.84
CA GLN A 184 -7.54 6.14 5.53
C GLN A 184 -7.19 5.43 6.84
N ALA A 185 -8.19 5.01 7.62
CA ALA A 185 -7.96 4.19 8.80
C ALA A 185 -7.29 2.86 8.41
N GLY A 186 -7.79 2.17 7.39
CA GLY A 186 -7.20 0.96 6.83
C GLY A 186 -5.72 1.13 6.43
N TRP A 187 -5.40 2.23 5.74
CA TRP A 187 -4.03 2.58 5.38
C TRP A 187 -3.12 2.69 6.60
N ARG A 188 -3.53 3.43 7.64
CA ARG A 188 -2.76 3.57 8.89
C ARG A 188 -2.57 2.23 9.61
N TRP A 189 -3.62 1.41 9.65
CA TRP A 189 -3.55 0.07 10.23
C TRP A 189 -2.56 -0.83 9.50
N VAL A 190 -2.59 -0.86 8.17
CA VAL A 190 -1.69 -1.69 7.36
C VAL A 190 -0.24 -1.19 7.45
N LEU A 191 -0.02 0.13 7.51
CA LEU A 191 1.32 0.69 7.75
C LEU A 191 1.87 0.31 9.13
N GLY A 192 1.04 0.37 10.18
CA GLY A 192 1.41 -0.08 11.52
C GLY A 192 1.75 -1.56 11.55
N LEU A 193 0.90 -2.41 10.95
CA LEU A 193 1.14 -3.84 10.81
C LEU A 193 2.44 -4.10 10.04
N GLY A 194 2.64 -3.44 8.91
CA GLY A 194 3.84 -3.55 8.08
C GLY A 194 5.10 -3.19 8.86
N ALA A 195 5.08 -2.11 9.63
CA ALA A 195 6.21 -1.72 10.48
C ALA A 195 6.57 -2.80 11.51
N VAL A 196 5.57 -3.40 12.17
CA VAL A 196 5.78 -4.50 13.12
C VAL A 196 6.34 -5.75 12.42
N MET A 197 5.79 -6.11 11.25
CA MET A 197 6.27 -7.26 10.47
C MET A 197 7.71 -7.07 9.98
N LEU A 198 8.07 -5.86 9.56
CA LEU A 198 9.44 -5.50 9.18
C LEU A 198 10.40 -5.59 10.37
N MET A 199 9.98 -5.11 11.53
CA MET A 199 10.76 -5.24 12.76
C MET A 199 10.99 -6.71 13.12
N GLY A 200 9.95 -7.54 13.01
CA GLY A 200 10.05 -8.99 13.19
C GLY A 200 11.03 -9.64 12.22
N ALA A 201 10.97 -9.30 10.93
CA ALA A 201 11.92 -9.81 9.93
C ALA A 201 13.36 -9.38 10.24
N VAL A 202 13.57 -8.12 10.65
CA VAL A 202 14.89 -7.63 11.05
C VAL A 202 15.42 -8.38 12.26
N LEU A 203 14.57 -8.67 13.25
CA LEU A 203 14.93 -9.41 14.46
C LEU A 203 15.29 -10.86 14.16
N VAL A 204 14.45 -11.57 13.40
CA VAL A 204 14.69 -12.97 13.01
C VAL A 204 15.98 -13.07 12.20
N LEU A 205 16.13 -12.24 11.15
CA LEU A 205 17.33 -12.24 10.33
C LEU A 205 18.57 -11.82 11.13
N GLY A 206 18.43 -10.84 12.04
CA GLY A 206 19.48 -10.44 12.96
C GLY A 206 19.95 -11.59 13.84
N ASN A 207 19.02 -12.39 14.38
CA ASN A 207 19.35 -13.57 15.17
C ASN A 207 20.02 -14.66 14.33
N THR A 208 19.50 -14.95 13.14
CA THR A 208 20.12 -15.89 12.18
C THR A 208 21.56 -15.49 11.88
N LEU A 209 21.82 -14.20 11.63
CA LEU A 209 23.16 -13.70 11.34
C LEU A 209 24.06 -13.73 12.58
N ARG A 210 23.53 -13.43 13.77
CA ARG A 210 24.28 -13.57 15.03
C ARG A 210 24.74 -15.00 15.24
N LEU A 211 23.85 -15.99 15.09
CA LEU A 211 24.19 -17.41 15.20
C LEU A 211 25.21 -17.83 14.14
N ALA A 212 25.10 -17.32 12.91
CA ALA A 212 26.07 -17.59 11.85
C ALA A 212 27.46 -17.02 12.16
N VAL A 213 27.55 -15.86 12.83
CA VAL A 213 28.83 -15.29 13.30
C VAL A 213 29.40 -16.13 14.45
N GLU A 214 28.57 -16.50 15.43
CA GLU A 214 28.99 -17.31 16.59
C GLU A 214 29.55 -18.68 16.17
N ALA A 215 28.92 -19.33 15.18
CA ALA A 215 29.39 -20.59 14.62
C ALA A 215 30.79 -20.51 13.96
N ARG A 216 31.31 -19.29 13.71
CA ARG A 216 32.62 -19.04 13.11
C ARG A 216 33.52 -18.18 13.99
N LYS A 217 33.24 -18.08 15.30
CA LYS A 217 34.01 -17.24 16.21
C LYS A 217 35.51 -17.58 16.20
N ASP A 218 35.87 -18.86 16.15
CA ASP A 218 37.27 -19.29 16.24
C ASP A 218 38.06 -18.87 15.00
N GLU A 219 37.47 -18.99 13.80
CA GLU A 219 38.07 -18.46 12.57
C GLU A 219 38.27 -16.93 12.65
N ILE A 220 37.27 -16.20 13.17
CA ILE A 220 37.33 -14.74 13.30
C ILE A 220 38.45 -14.33 14.27
N LEU A 221 38.59 -15.05 15.39
CA LEU A 221 39.63 -14.82 16.37
C LEU A 221 41.02 -15.10 15.79
N VAL A 222 41.21 -16.22 15.09
CA VAL A 222 42.49 -16.53 14.42
C VAL A 222 42.86 -15.43 13.42
N VAL A 223 41.92 -14.98 12.59
CA VAL A 223 42.14 -13.89 11.63
C VAL A 223 42.49 -12.58 12.33
N HIS A 224 41.90 -12.32 13.50
CA HIS A 224 42.21 -11.13 14.29
C HIS A 224 43.63 -11.19 14.87
N LEU A 225 44.03 -12.34 15.44
CA LEU A 225 45.35 -12.55 16.05
C LEU A 225 46.51 -12.39 15.04
N ILE A 226 46.29 -12.73 13.78
CA ILE A 226 47.29 -12.54 12.71
C ILE A 226 47.25 -11.13 12.08
N GLY A 227 46.53 -10.18 12.69
CA GLY A 227 46.48 -8.76 12.25
C GLY A 227 45.37 -8.42 11.25
N GLY A 228 44.37 -9.29 11.09
CA GLY A 228 43.23 -9.04 10.20
C GLY A 228 42.31 -7.92 10.71
N SER A 229 41.90 -7.02 9.80
CA SER A 229 40.97 -5.94 10.14
C SER A 229 39.56 -6.48 10.50
N PRO A 230 38.87 -5.90 11.51
CA PRO A 230 37.48 -6.27 11.83
C PRO A 230 36.52 -6.07 10.63
N ALA A 231 36.86 -5.14 9.74
CA ALA A 231 36.13 -4.88 8.52
C ALA A 231 36.22 -6.04 7.51
N PHE A 232 37.30 -6.81 7.52
CA PHE A 232 37.45 -8.01 6.68
C PHE A 232 36.59 -9.16 7.24
N ALA A 233 36.63 -9.40 8.55
CA ALA A 233 35.86 -10.46 9.21
C ALA A 233 34.33 -10.31 9.05
N ARG A 234 33.81 -9.07 8.99
CA ARG A 234 32.37 -8.82 8.84
C ARG A 234 31.81 -8.96 7.41
N ARG A 235 32.66 -8.90 6.37
CA ARG A 235 32.20 -8.85 4.95
C ARG A 235 31.35 -10.05 4.53
N PRO A 236 31.73 -11.31 4.83
CA PRO A 236 30.93 -12.47 4.44
C PRO A 236 29.50 -12.41 5.01
N PHE A 237 29.35 -11.92 6.24
CA PHE A 237 28.04 -11.80 6.89
C PHE A 237 27.16 -10.68 6.31
N LEU A 238 27.76 -9.60 5.81
CA LEU A 238 27.03 -8.57 5.06
C LEU A 238 26.45 -9.12 3.75
N TYR A 239 27.25 -9.90 3.01
CA TYR A 239 26.78 -10.58 1.79
C TYR A 239 25.75 -11.66 2.10
N LEU A 240 25.90 -12.38 3.20
CA LEU A 240 24.93 -13.38 3.63
C LEU A 240 23.56 -12.73 3.93
N GLY A 241 23.55 -11.62 4.67
CA GLY A 241 22.34 -10.84 4.90
C GLY A 241 21.73 -10.28 3.62
N LEU A 242 22.56 -9.76 2.70
CA LEU A 242 22.10 -9.30 1.38
C LEU A 242 21.40 -10.42 0.61
N TRP A 243 21.98 -11.62 0.54
CA TRP A 243 21.38 -12.74 -0.19
C TRP A 243 20.11 -13.27 0.47
N TYR A 244 20.04 -13.30 1.81
CA TYR A 244 18.78 -13.60 2.51
C TYR A 244 17.71 -12.55 2.19
N GLY A 245 18.09 -11.28 2.19
CA GLY A 245 17.19 -10.17 1.86
C GLY A 245 16.68 -10.19 0.42
N VAL A 246 17.58 -10.36 -0.56
CA VAL A 246 17.23 -10.42 -1.99
C VAL A 246 16.38 -11.64 -2.29
N GLY A 247 16.78 -12.82 -1.80
CA GLY A 247 15.98 -14.05 -2.00
C GLY A 247 14.60 -13.95 -1.35
N GLY A 248 14.53 -13.45 -0.12
CA GLY A 248 13.26 -13.17 0.55
C GLY A 248 12.39 -12.15 -0.20
N GLY A 249 12.99 -11.09 -0.75
CA GLY A 249 12.29 -10.10 -1.57
C GLY A 249 11.81 -10.65 -2.92
N MET A 250 12.55 -11.55 -3.55
CA MET A 250 12.11 -12.26 -4.76
C MET A 250 10.93 -13.20 -4.46
N VAL A 251 10.99 -13.93 -3.35
CA VAL A 251 9.85 -14.77 -2.91
C VAL A 251 8.65 -13.88 -2.53
N ALA A 252 8.89 -12.71 -1.92
CA ALA A 252 7.84 -11.73 -1.63
C ALA A 252 7.15 -11.25 -2.90
N ALA A 253 7.93 -10.94 -3.95
CA ALA A 253 7.42 -10.55 -5.26
C ALA A 253 6.55 -11.64 -5.90
N LEU A 254 6.99 -12.91 -5.82
CA LEU A 254 6.20 -14.04 -6.29
C LEU A 254 4.89 -14.18 -5.50
N LEU A 255 4.96 -14.09 -4.17
CA LEU A 255 3.77 -14.15 -3.31
C LEU A 255 2.80 -13.00 -3.62
N LEU A 256 3.29 -11.78 -3.81
CA LEU A 256 2.48 -10.63 -4.20
C LEU A 256 1.72 -10.93 -5.50
N MET A 257 2.41 -11.44 -6.53
CA MET A 257 1.77 -11.80 -7.80
C MET A 257 0.68 -12.86 -7.61
N ILE A 258 0.96 -13.92 -6.85
CA ILE A 258 0.00 -14.99 -6.56
C ILE A 258 -1.22 -14.43 -5.81
N MET A 259 -1.00 -13.63 -4.77
CA MET A 259 -2.09 -13.06 -3.98
C MET A 259 -2.91 -12.06 -4.78
N THR A 260 -2.29 -11.19 -5.58
CA THR A 260 -3.03 -10.28 -6.45
C THR A 260 -3.87 -11.03 -7.47
N TRP A 261 -3.29 -12.05 -8.13
CA TRP A 261 -4.04 -12.89 -9.06
C TRP A 261 -5.23 -13.57 -8.39
N TRP A 262 -5.03 -14.12 -7.18
CA TRP A 262 -6.09 -14.77 -6.40
C TRP A 262 -7.20 -13.79 -5.97
N LEU A 263 -6.85 -12.54 -5.66
CA LEU A 263 -7.79 -11.48 -5.29
C LEU A 263 -8.51 -10.84 -6.49
N THR A 264 -7.96 -10.97 -7.70
CA THR A 264 -8.48 -10.29 -8.90
C THR A 264 -9.94 -10.69 -9.19
N GLY A 265 -10.29 -11.97 -9.02
CA GLY A 265 -11.66 -12.46 -9.25
C GLY A 265 -12.69 -11.75 -8.36
N PRO A 266 -12.62 -11.91 -7.02
CA PRO A 266 -13.56 -11.28 -6.09
C PRO A 266 -13.60 -9.75 -6.22
N VAL A 267 -12.45 -9.11 -6.41
CA VAL A 267 -12.36 -7.64 -6.55
C VAL A 267 -13.04 -7.17 -7.83
N ASN A 268 -12.85 -7.85 -8.96
CA ASN A 268 -13.53 -7.49 -10.20
C ASN A 268 -15.04 -7.73 -10.12
N THR A 269 -15.51 -8.77 -9.41
CA THR A 269 -16.95 -8.97 -9.18
C THR A 269 -17.54 -7.80 -8.38
N LEU A 270 -16.83 -7.30 -7.37
CA LEU A 270 -17.24 -6.09 -6.65
C LEU A 270 -17.30 -4.87 -7.57
N PHE A 271 -16.35 -4.73 -8.49
CA PHE A 271 -16.37 -3.62 -9.46
C PHE A 271 -17.56 -3.70 -10.41
N LEU A 272 -17.92 -4.90 -10.88
CA LEU A 272 -19.12 -5.10 -11.70
C LEU A 272 -20.41 -4.80 -10.93
N LEU A 273 -20.51 -5.20 -9.66
CA LEU A 273 -21.68 -4.93 -8.81
C LEU A 273 -21.90 -3.43 -8.55
N TYR A 274 -20.84 -2.63 -8.61
CA TYR A 274 -20.87 -1.18 -8.43
C TYR A 274 -20.83 -0.42 -9.77
N GLU A 275 -21.03 -1.11 -10.90
CA GLU A 275 -21.03 -0.53 -12.25
C GLU A 275 -19.75 0.27 -12.57
N SER A 276 -18.63 -0.07 -11.92
CA SER A 276 -17.36 0.61 -12.17
C SER A 276 -16.74 0.09 -13.46
N PRO A 277 -16.35 0.96 -14.41
CA PRO A 277 -15.65 0.55 -15.64
C PRO A 277 -14.19 0.10 -15.37
N GLN A 278 -13.73 0.20 -14.12
CA GLN A 278 -12.36 -0.10 -13.74
C GLN A 278 -12.18 -1.58 -13.40
N THR A 279 -11.06 -2.17 -13.82
CA THR A 279 -10.60 -3.50 -13.38
C THR A 279 -9.48 -3.37 -12.37
N MET A 280 -9.28 -4.38 -11.53
CA MET A 280 -8.17 -4.39 -10.57
C MET A 280 -6.84 -4.20 -11.28
N ARG A 281 -6.09 -3.17 -10.91
CA ARG A 281 -4.76 -2.90 -11.42
C ARG A 281 -3.79 -3.94 -10.88
N VAL A 282 -3.32 -4.79 -11.77
CA VAL A 282 -2.24 -5.75 -11.48
C VAL A 282 -0.94 -4.95 -11.28
N PRO A 283 -0.11 -5.30 -10.28
CA PRO A 283 1.16 -4.63 -10.05
C PRO A 283 2.07 -4.81 -11.26
N GLY A 284 2.47 -3.70 -11.89
CA GLY A 284 3.48 -3.71 -12.95
C GLY A 284 4.85 -4.14 -12.43
N ALA A 285 5.82 -4.36 -13.33
CA ALA A 285 7.14 -4.89 -12.99
C ALA A 285 7.93 -4.07 -11.94
N LEU A 286 7.58 -2.79 -11.73
CA LEU A 286 8.22 -1.93 -10.72
C LEU A 286 7.95 -2.38 -9.27
N TYR A 287 6.76 -2.92 -8.97
CA TYR A 287 6.41 -3.40 -7.62
C TYR A 287 7.25 -4.59 -7.16
N PRO A 288 7.38 -5.71 -7.92
CA PRO A 288 8.22 -6.83 -7.52
C PRO A 288 9.71 -6.44 -7.45
N MET A 289 10.16 -5.51 -8.32
CA MET A 289 11.51 -4.94 -8.23
C MET A 289 11.73 -4.17 -6.92
N SER A 290 10.79 -3.32 -6.52
CA SER A 290 10.90 -2.54 -5.29
C SER A 290 10.93 -3.44 -4.05
N LEU A 291 10.14 -4.53 -4.02
CA LEU A 291 10.20 -5.53 -2.94
C LEU A 291 11.55 -6.24 -2.85
N THR A 292 12.16 -6.56 -3.99
CA THR A 292 13.48 -7.18 -4.02
C THR A 292 14.56 -6.23 -3.48
N VAL A 293 14.50 -4.95 -3.87
CA VAL A 293 15.41 -3.90 -3.38
C VAL A 293 15.20 -3.64 -1.90
N LEU A 294 13.95 -3.57 -1.43
CA LEU A 294 13.62 -3.41 -0.01
C LEU A 294 14.11 -4.60 0.81
N GLY A 295 13.87 -5.82 0.34
CA GLY A 295 14.37 -7.05 0.95
C GLY A 295 15.90 -7.05 1.08
N GLY A 296 16.63 -6.74 0.01
CA GLY A 296 18.08 -6.62 0.04
C GLY A 296 18.58 -5.54 1.01
N SER A 297 17.87 -4.40 1.06
CA SER A 297 18.18 -3.29 1.98
C SER A 297 17.98 -3.67 3.45
N LEU A 298 16.88 -4.35 3.76
CA LEU A 298 16.62 -4.91 5.09
C LEU A 298 17.67 -5.97 5.46
N GLY A 299 18.04 -6.82 4.50
CA GLY A 299 19.08 -7.82 4.69
C GLY A 299 20.44 -7.22 5.07
N LEU A 300 20.84 -6.15 4.36
CA LEU A 300 22.03 -5.38 4.68
C LEU A 300 21.92 -4.66 6.03
N LEU A 301 20.77 -4.07 6.34
CA LEU A 301 20.51 -3.39 7.61
C LEU A 301 20.64 -4.37 8.78
N SER A 302 19.96 -5.51 8.73
CA SER A 302 20.04 -6.57 9.73
C SER A 302 21.46 -7.06 9.92
N ALA A 303 22.21 -7.29 8.82
CA ALA A 303 23.59 -7.71 8.90
C ALA A 303 24.51 -6.66 9.54
N ARG A 304 24.31 -5.38 9.23
CA ARG A 304 25.07 -4.29 9.85
C ARG A 304 24.80 -4.18 11.34
N LEU A 305 23.55 -4.32 11.77
CA LEU A 305 23.15 -4.22 13.17
C LEU A 305 23.64 -5.42 13.99
N ALA A 306 23.39 -6.64 13.51
CA ALA A 306 23.68 -7.86 14.25
C ALA A 306 25.17 -8.27 14.17
N ALA A 307 25.69 -8.47 12.95
CA ALA A 307 27.09 -8.90 12.78
C ALA A 307 28.06 -7.78 13.17
N GLY A 308 27.72 -6.52 12.89
CA GLY A 308 28.56 -5.38 13.22
C GLY A 308 28.73 -5.13 14.71
N ARG A 309 27.70 -5.39 15.54
CA ARG A 309 27.84 -5.30 17.01
C ARG A 309 28.58 -6.50 17.57
N TYR A 310 28.25 -7.71 17.14
CA TYR A 310 28.79 -8.93 17.72
C TYR A 310 30.29 -9.11 17.44
N VAL A 311 30.73 -8.88 16.20
CA VAL A 311 32.17 -8.93 15.85
C VAL A 311 32.97 -7.90 16.64
N ARG A 312 32.41 -6.70 16.90
CA ARG A 312 33.08 -5.69 17.74
C ARG A 312 33.22 -6.14 19.19
N GLN A 313 32.18 -6.78 19.75
CA GLN A 313 32.22 -7.31 21.11
C GLN A 313 33.27 -8.43 21.26
N LEU A 314 33.35 -9.35 20.29
CA LEU A 314 34.33 -10.43 20.32
C LEU A 314 35.77 -9.89 20.29
N VAL A 315 36.04 -8.89 19.45
CA VAL A 315 37.36 -8.26 19.33
C VAL A 315 37.76 -7.50 20.61
N SER A 316 36.82 -6.83 21.28
CA SER A 316 37.13 -6.08 22.51
C SER A 316 37.50 -6.97 23.70
N LEU A 317 36.98 -8.20 23.77
CA LEU A 317 37.24 -9.13 24.88
C LEU A 317 38.63 -9.78 24.81
N THR A 318 39.28 -9.77 23.65
CA THR A 318 40.63 -10.33 23.46
C THR A 318 41.74 -9.28 23.56
N SER A 319 41.38 -7.99 23.59
CA SER A 319 42.33 -6.88 23.77
C SER A 319 42.52 -6.46 25.23
N SER A 320 41.83 -7.11 26.17
CA SER A 320 41.95 -6.95 27.63
C SER A 320 42.66 -8.14 28.24
#